data_AF-A0A2A6M6G3-F1
#
_entry.id   AF-A0A2A6M6G3-F1
#
_cell.length_a   1.000
_cell.length_b   1.000
_cell.length_c   1.000
_cell.angle_alpha   90.00
_cell.angle_beta   90.00
_cell.angle_gamma   90.00
#
_symmetry.space_group_name_H-M   'P 1'
#
loop_
_entity.id
_entity.type
_entity.pdbx_description
1 polymer ?
#
loop_
_entity_poly.entity_id
_entity_poly.type
_entity_poly.pdbx_seq_one_letter_code
_entity_poly.pdbx_strand_id
1 'polypeptide(L)' 'MHAQECLELHFDLKSGRALLCCGDKDYVLPDFYPTKETARIAAQQFAWEKLGWKDRAREFRQASELPVWLR' A
#
# COMPACT_ATOMS: atom_id res chain seq x y z
N MET A 1 17.94 2.52 14.58
CA MET A 1 16.48 2.64 14.53
C MET A 1 16.06 2.21 13.13
N HIS A 2 15.74 0.93 12.93
CA HIS A 2 15.13 0.50 11.67
C HIS A 2 13.76 1.17 11.62
N ALA A 3 13.63 2.23 10.84
CA ALA A 3 12.32 2.74 10.48
C ALA A 3 11.61 1.57 9.81
N GLN A 4 10.71 0.91 10.52
CA GLN A 4 9.72 0.03 9.90
C GLN A 4 9.02 0.91 8.88
N GLU A 5 9.36 0.75 7.60
CA GLU A 5 8.64 1.36 6.49
C GLU A 5 7.22 0.77 6.53
N CYS A 6 6.36 1.30 7.41
CA CYS A 6 4.99 0.85 7.52
C CYS A 6 4.24 1.34 6.29
N LEU A 7 3.56 0.41 5.61
CA LEU A 7 2.65 0.73 4.52
C LEU A 7 1.32 1.15 5.15
N GLU A 8 1.03 2.44 5.15
CA GLU A 8 -0.25 2.99 5.58
C GLU A 8 -1.09 3.34 4.36
N LEU A 9 -2.36 2.94 4.36
CA LEU A 9 -3.31 3.24 3.31
C LEU A 9 -4.38 4.17 3.83
N HIS A 10 -4.45 5.35 3.23
CA HIS A 10 -5.54 6.27 3.41
C HIS A 10 -6.52 6.14 2.24
N PHE A 11 -7.78 5.83 2.54
CA PHE A 11 -8.83 5.69 1.55
C PHE A 11 -9.93 6.73 1.76
N ASP A 12 -10.12 7.59 0.75
CA ASP A 12 -11.19 8.57 0.75
C ASP A 12 -12.48 7.97 0.20
N LEU A 13 -13.45 7.74 1.08
CA LEU A 13 -14.76 7.17 0.73
C LEU A 13 -15.58 8.07 -0.20
N LYS A 14 -15.36 9.39 -0.18
CA LYS A 14 -16.12 10.34 -1.02
C LYS A 14 -15.65 10.34 -2.46
N SER A 15 -14.33 10.30 -2.67
CA SER A 15 -13.71 10.39 -3.99
C SER A 15 -13.35 9.02 -4.55
N GLY A 16 -13.38 7.95 -3.74
CA GLY A 16 -12.90 6.62 -4.12
C GLY A 16 -11.39 6.57 -4.34
N ARG A 17 -10.64 7.57 -3.86
CA ARG A 17 -9.18 7.65 -4.07
C ARG A 17 -8.45 7.01 -2.92
N ALA A 18 -7.29 6.47 -3.21
CA ALA A 18 -6.42 5.86 -2.22
C ALA A 18 -5.01 6.46 -2.27
N LEU A 19 -4.43 6.69 -1.11
CA LEU A 19 -3.08 7.18 -0.91
C LEU A 19 -2.33 6.15 -0.06
N LEU A 20 -1.23 5.65 -0.59
CA LEU A 20 -0.32 4.76 0.11
C LEU A 20 0.87 5.56 0.65
N CYS A 21 0.97 5.65 1.96
CA CYS A 21 2.12 6.21 2.66
C CYS A 21 3.11 5.08 2.99
N CYS A 22 4.38 5.27 2.70
CA CYS A 22 5.45 4.34 2.96
C CYS A 22 6.61 5.09 3.64
N GLY A 23 6.62 5.10 4.98
CA GLY A 23 7.58 5.90 5.75
C GLY A 23 7.40 7.41 5.51
N ASP A 24 8.38 8.05 4.89
CA ASP A 24 8.38 9.49 4.60
C ASP A 24 7.84 9.82 3.20
N LYS A 25 7.37 8.81 2.44
CA LYS A 25 6.92 8.98 1.06
C LYS A 25 5.45 8.66 0.90
N ASP A 26 4.74 9.58 0.26
CA ASP A 26 3.33 9.41 -0.09
C ASP A 26 3.17 9.10 -1.58
N TYR A 27 2.38 8.06 -1.87
CA TYR A 27 2.11 7.59 -3.22
C TYR A 27 0.60 7.59 -3.46
N VAL A 28 0.14 8.43 -4.39
CA VAL A 28 -1.27 8.42 -4.82
C VAL A 28 -1.47 7.23 -5.74
N LEU A 29 -2.43 6.37 -5.39
CA LEU A 29 -2.84 5.29 -6.28
C LEU A 29 -3.62 5.91 -7.46
N PRO A 30 -3.29 5.53 -8.71
CA PRO A 30 -3.84 6.18 -9.90
C PRO A 30 -5.30 5.82 -10.19
N ASP A 31 -5.82 4.77 -9.55
CA ASP A 31 -7.14 4.20 -9.83
C ASP A 31 -8.20 4.66 -8.82
N PHE A 32 -9.47 4.43 -9.17
CA PHE A 32 -10.60 4.70 -8.31
C PHE A 32 -11.13 3.39 -7.73
N TYR A 33 -11.09 3.28 -6.41
CA TYR A 33 -11.45 2.07 -5.70
C TYR A 33 -12.86 2.21 -5.10
N PRO A 34 -13.78 1.28 -5.40
CA PRO A 34 -15.14 1.31 -4.86
C PRO A 34 -15.18 0.97 -3.37
N THR A 35 -14.17 0.24 -2.85
CA THR A 35 -14.14 -0.22 -1.46
C THR A 35 -12.74 -0.13 -0.86
N LYS A 36 -12.68 -0.08 0.48
CA LYS A 36 -11.41 -0.12 1.24
C LYS A 36 -10.59 -1.37 0.93
N GLU A 37 -11.26 -2.51 0.71
CA GLU A 37 -10.59 -3.77 0.37
C GLU A 37 -9.92 -3.72 -1.00
N THR A 38 -10.61 -3.19 -2.02
CA THR A 38 -10.02 -3.04 -3.36
C THR A 38 -8.86 -2.05 -3.36
N ALA A 39 -8.99 -0.95 -2.62
CA ALA A 39 -7.89 -0.01 -2.38
C ALA A 39 -6.69 -0.69 -1.69
N ARG A 40 -6.94 -1.56 -0.70
CA ARG A 40 -5.90 -2.31 0.01
C ARG A 40 -5.17 -3.30 -0.87
N ILE A 41 -5.89 -4.07 -1.66
CA ILE A 41 -5.29 -5.02 -2.61
C ILE A 41 -4.41 -4.27 -3.62
N ALA A 42 -4.91 -3.13 -4.14
CA ALA A 42 -4.14 -2.32 -5.08
C ALA A 42 -2.91 -1.66 -4.43
N ALA A 43 -3.03 -1.18 -3.19
CA ALA A 43 -1.91 -0.65 -2.42
C ALA A 43 -0.81 -1.70 -2.20
N GLN A 44 -1.21 -2.92 -1.83
CA GLN A 44 -0.33 -4.07 -1.68
C GLN A 44 0.40 -4.40 -2.99
N GLN A 45 -0.34 -4.48 -4.11
CA GLN A 45 0.26 -4.74 -5.42
C GLN A 45 1.19 -3.61 -5.87
N PHE A 46 0.79 -2.36 -5.66
CA PHE A 46 1.61 -1.20 -5.96
C PHE A 46 2.91 -1.22 -5.16
N ALA A 47 2.86 -1.49 -3.85
CA ALA A 47 4.05 -1.63 -3.02
C ALA A 47 4.92 -2.79 -3.52
N TRP A 48 4.32 -3.94 -3.82
CA TRP A 48 5.02 -5.12 -4.30
C TRP A 48 5.79 -4.88 -5.59
N GLU A 49 5.14 -4.28 -6.59
CA GLU A 49 5.70 -4.12 -7.93
C GLU A 49 6.45 -2.80 -8.12
N LYS A 50 5.87 -1.66 -7.68
CA LYS A 50 6.43 -0.32 -7.90
C LYS A 50 7.44 0.07 -6.85
N LEU A 51 7.19 -0.24 -5.59
CA LEU A 51 8.12 0.05 -4.49
C LEU A 51 9.18 -1.05 -4.32
N GLY A 52 9.07 -2.16 -5.06
CA GLY A 52 10.07 -3.22 -5.07
C GLY A 52 10.08 -4.08 -3.79
N TRP A 53 8.97 -4.11 -3.05
CA TRP A 53 8.85 -4.92 -1.83
C TRP A 53 9.04 -6.41 -2.08
N LYS A 54 8.78 -6.88 -3.30
CA LYS A 54 9.09 -8.26 -3.71
C LYS A 54 10.57 -8.64 -3.55
N ASP A 55 11.47 -7.67 -3.69
CA ASP A 55 12.91 -7.89 -3.57
C ASP A 55 13.42 -7.50 -2.18
N ARG A 56 12.87 -6.41 -1.60
CA ARG A 56 13.24 -5.93 -0.26
C ARG A 56 12.76 -6.84 0.86
N ALA A 57 11.53 -7.33 0.77
CA ALA A 57 10.88 -8.10 1.82
C ALA A 57 10.74 -9.56 1.39
N ARG A 58 11.89 -10.24 1.29
CA ARG A 58 12.00 -11.68 0.95
C ARG A 58 11.26 -12.60 1.93
N GLU A 59 10.85 -12.08 3.08
CA GLU A 59 10.02 -12.78 4.06
C GLU A 59 8.58 -13.01 3.55
N PHE A 60 8.07 -12.12 2.70
CA PHE A 60 6.76 -12.25 2.08
C PHE A 60 6.92 -12.92 0.70
N ARG A 61 5.97 -13.78 0.32
CA ARG A 61 5.95 -14.49 -0.98
C ARG A 61 5.03 -13.82 -1.99
N GLN A 62 4.06 -13.04 -1.53
CA GLN A 62 3.11 -12.34 -2.38
C GLN A 62 2.68 -10.99 -1.80
N ALA A 63 2.21 -10.10 -2.70
CA ALA A 63 1.71 -8.78 -2.35
C ALA A 63 0.67 -8.80 -1.22
N SER A 64 -0.21 -9.80 -1.20
CA SER A 64 -1.29 -9.92 -0.20
C SER A 64 -0.81 -10.05 1.24
N GLU A 65 0.41 -10.58 1.43
CA GLU A 65 1.02 -10.76 2.75
C GLU A 65 1.62 -9.46 3.28
N LEU A 66 1.76 -8.42 2.45
CA LEU A 66 2.25 -7.13 2.90
C LEU A 66 1.28 -6.51 3.92
N PRO A 67 1.77 -6.13 5.12
CA PRO A 67 0.97 -5.50 6.13
C PRO A 67 0.70 -4.05 5.74
N VAL A 68 -0.41 -3.83 5.03
CA VAL A 68 -0.95 -2.50 4.70
C VAL A 68 -2.00 -2.13 5.74
N TRP A 69 -1.69 -1.12 6.54
CA TRP A 69 -2.53 -0.62 7.62
C TRP A 69 -3.49 0.43 7.09
N LEU A 70 -4.79 0.24 7.30
CA LEU A 70 -5.79 1.25 6.97
C LEU A 70 -5.81 2.34 8.05
N ARG A 71 -5.69 3.59 7.63
CA ARG A 71 -5.79 4.78 8.50
C ARG A 71 -7.12 5.49 8.36
#